data_AF-A0A7S3P1S6-F1
#
_entry.id   AF-A0A7S3P1S6-F1
#
_cell.length_a   1.000
_cell.length_b   1.000
_cell.length_c   1.000
_cell.angle_alpha   90.00
_cell.angle_beta   90.00
_cell.angle_gamma   90.00
#
_symmetry.space_group_name_H-M   'P 1'
#
loop_
_entity.id
_entity.type
_entity.pdbx_description
1 polymer ?
#
loop_
_entity_poly.entity_id
_entity_poly.type
_entity_poly.pdbx_seq_one_letter_code
_entity_poly.pdbx_strand_id
1 'polypeptide(L)'
;DYQQIFDEKYKPDYNWFLIGPRRSGSYVHYDPFSMSAWNTSLFGQKRWILFEPDMDRAVVEGEEFKTDKNLDNYTAIDHVLNIYPKLLESGLVKKKYEFVQK
;
A
#
# COMPACT_ATOMS: atom_id res chain seq x y z
N ASP A 1 22.01 -10.69 -4.18
CA ASP A 1 20.53 -10.68 -4.16
C ASP A 1 20.11 -11.36 -2.85
N TYR A 2 19.28 -10.70 -2.02
CA TYR A 2 18.86 -11.20 -0.71
C TYR A 2 18.24 -12.60 -0.77
N GLN A 3 17.60 -12.93 -1.89
CA GLN A 3 17.00 -14.25 -2.11
C GLN A 3 18.02 -15.38 -2.26
N GLN A 4 19.27 -15.08 -2.63
CA GLN A 4 20.32 -16.09 -2.80
C GLN A 4 20.84 -16.66 -1.47
N ILE A 5 20.47 -16.03 -0.35
CA ILE A 5 20.90 -16.42 0.99
C ILE A 5 20.04 -17.57 1.54
N PHE A 6 18.83 -17.76 1.02
CA PHE A 6 17.91 -18.81 1.45
C PHE A 6 18.03 -20.06 0.56
N ASP A 7 18.02 -21.23 1.19
CA ASP A 7 17.74 -22.49 0.49
C ASP A 7 16.42 -22.37 -0.27
N GLU A 8 16.28 -23.05 -1.41
CA GLU A 8 15.08 -22.94 -2.26
C GLU A 8 13.76 -23.15 -1.49
N LYS A 9 13.73 -24.09 -0.53
CA LYS A 9 12.54 -24.38 0.29
C LYS A 9 12.16 -23.27 1.29
N TYR A 10 13.03 -22.29 1.53
CA TYR A 10 12.82 -21.19 2.46
C TYR A 10 12.79 -19.81 1.78
N LYS A 11 12.91 -19.77 0.45
CA LYS A 11 12.80 -18.51 -0.28
C LYS A 11 11.38 -17.93 -0.10
N PRO A 12 11.24 -16.68 0.36
CA PRO A 12 9.95 -16.01 0.38
C PRO A 12 9.35 -15.93 -1.02
N ASP A 13 8.03 -16.01 -1.12
CA ASP A 13 7.34 -15.68 -2.37
C ASP A 13 7.69 -14.24 -2.78
N TYR A 14 7.94 -14.04 -4.08
CA TYR A 14 8.47 -12.76 -4.58
C TYR A 14 7.86 -12.27 -5.90
N ASN A 15 7.05 -13.09 -6.56
CA ASN A 15 6.37 -12.74 -7.79
C ASN A 15 4.90 -13.11 -7.68
N TRP A 16 4.02 -12.18 -8.08
CA TRP A 16 2.58 -12.39 -8.05
C TRP A 16 1.93 -11.98 -9.38
N PHE A 17 0.94 -12.77 -9.80
CA PHE A 17 0.05 -12.41 -10.89
C PHE A 17 -1.26 -11.85 -10.32
N LEU A 18 -1.50 -10.56 -10.52
CA LEU A 18 -2.59 -9.83 -9.89
C LEU A 18 -3.70 -9.51 -10.90
N ILE A 19 -4.92 -9.99 -10.63
CA ILE A 19 -6.13 -9.67 -11.40
C ILE A 19 -7.20 -9.17 -10.42
N GLY A 20 -7.89 -8.08 -10.77
CA GLY A 20 -8.99 -7.60 -9.94
C GLY A 20 -9.94 -6.65 -10.68
N PRO A 21 -11.21 -6.57 -10.27
CA PRO A 21 -12.18 -5.63 -10.83
C PRO A 21 -11.92 -4.20 -10.33
N ARG A 22 -12.66 -3.23 -10.87
CA ARG A 22 -12.65 -1.85 -10.36
C ARG A 22 -12.93 -1.83 -8.85
N ARG A 23 -12.20 -0.98 -8.12
CA ARG A 23 -12.22 -0.83 -6.65
C ARG A 23 -11.49 -1.94 -5.86
N SER A 24 -10.91 -2.93 -6.53
CA SER A 24 -9.90 -3.79 -5.89
C SER A 24 -8.57 -3.04 -5.72
N GLY A 25 -7.77 -3.45 -4.74
CA GLY A 25 -6.46 -2.89 -4.48
C GLY A 25 -5.87 -3.44 -3.18
N SER A 26 -4.63 -3.06 -2.90
CA SER A 26 -3.94 -3.35 -1.64
C SER A 26 -4.09 -2.17 -0.68
N TYR A 27 -4.39 -2.44 0.58
CA TYR A 27 -4.32 -1.42 1.63
C TYR A 27 -2.90 -0.87 1.75
N VAL A 28 -2.71 0.30 2.35
CA VAL A 28 -1.37 0.88 2.52
C VAL A 28 -0.49 -0.07 3.33
N HIS A 29 0.73 -0.32 2.86
CA HIS A 29 1.68 -1.23 3.51
C HIS A 29 3.10 -0.89 3.08
N TYR A 30 4.05 -1.42 3.85
CA TYR A 30 5.44 -1.55 3.43
C TYR A 30 5.65 -2.93 2.80
N ASP A 31 6.50 -3.00 1.78
CA ASP A 31 6.94 -4.28 1.26
C ASP A 31 7.68 -5.08 2.36
N PRO A 32 7.41 -6.39 2.51
CA PRO A 32 8.07 -7.22 3.50
C PRO A 32 9.60 -7.17 3.39
N PHE A 33 10.28 -7.25 4.53
CA PHE A 33 11.75 -7.22 4.62
C PHE A 33 12.41 -5.97 4.01
N SER A 34 11.65 -4.87 3.83
CA SER A 34 12.14 -3.63 3.21
C SER A 34 12.75 -3.84 1.82
N MET A 35 12.28 -4.86 1.11
CA MET A 35 12.66 -5.07 -0.29
C MET A 35 11.97 -4.05 -1.18
N SER A 36 12.57 -3.77 -2.34
CA SER A 36 11.91 -2.99 -3.38
C SER A 36 11.09 -3.89 -4.29
N ALA A 37 9.93 -3.41 -4.74
CA ALA A 37 9.10 -4.07 -5.73
C ALA A 37 9.08 -3.34 -7.08
N TRP A 38 8.76 -4.08 -8.14
CA TRP A 38 8.32 -3.53 -9.42
C TRP A 38 6.92 -4.06 -9.74
N ASN A 39 6.06 -3.21 -10.29
CA ASN A 39 4.72 -3.60 -10.75
C ASN A 39 4.58 -3.29 -12.24
N THR A 40 4.32 -4.31 -13.06
CA THR A 40 4.07 -4.12 -14.49
C THR A 40 2.56 -4.20 -14.76
N SER A 41 1.96 -3.07 -15.16
CA SER A 41 0.57 -3.02 -15.61
C SER A 41 0.48 -3.55 -17.04
N LEU A 42 -0.24 -4.65 -17.23
CA LEU A 42 -0.52 -5.21 -18.56
C LEU A 42 -1.84 -4.70 -19.13
N PHE A 43 -2.86 -4.55 -18.27
CA PHE A 43 -4.19 -4.13 -18.66
C PHE A 43 -4.85 -3.30 -17.55
N GLY A 44 -5.63 -2.29 -17.95
CA GLY A 44 -6.38 -1.44 -17.04
C GLY A 44 -5.57 -0.24 -16.55
N GLN A 45 -5.87 0.23 -15.34
CA GLN A 45 -5.19 1.37 -14.71
C GLN A 45 -5.11 1.15 -13.20
N LYS A 46 -4.00 1.55 -12.59
CA LYS A 46 -3.80 1.54 -11.13
C LYS A 46 -3.55 2.95 -10.62
N ARG A 47 -4.28 3.37 -9.58
CA ARG A 47 -3.96 4.60 -8.83
C ARG A 47 -2.99 4.24 -7.71
N TRP A 48 -1.88 4.95 -7.65
CA TRP A 48 -0.85 4.80 -6.63
C TRP A 48 -0.81 6.03 -5.74
N ILE A 49 -0.68 5.81 -4.44
CA ILE A 49 -0.39 6.82 -3.42
C ILE A 49 0.78 6.28 -2.62
N LEU A 50 1.90 7.01 -2.63
CA LEU A 50 3.10 6.66 -1.89
C LEU A 50 3.43 7.76 -0.90
N PHE A 51 4.01 7.35 0.22
CA PHE A 51 4.36 8.16 1.37
C PHE A 51 5.87 8.00 1.60
N GLU A 52 6.53 9.03 2.14
CA GLU A 52 7.93 8.88 2.56
C GLU A 52 8.06 7.82 3.67
N PRO A 53 9.14 7.02 3.66
CA PRO A 53 9.29 5.88 4.56
C PRO A 53 9.55 6.27 6.02
N ASP A 54 9.88 7.54 6.29
CA ASP A 54 10.08 8.09 7.63
C ASP A 54 8.77 8.57 8.30
N MET A 55 7.64 8.53 7.57
CA MET A 55 6.35 8.88 8.14
C MET A 55 5.81 7.75 9.02
N ASP A 56 5.20 8.15 10.13
CA ASP A 56 4.63 7.24 11.10
C ASP A 56 3.55 6.34 10.45
N ARG A 57 3.64 5.04 10.72
CA ARG A 57 2.75 4.03 10.15
C ARG A 57 1.27 4.30 10.49
N ALA A 58 0.98 4.67 11.74
CA ALA A 58 -0.38 4.93 12.18
C ALA A 58 -0.97 6.16 11.49
N VAL A 59 -0.14 7.12 11.13
CA VAL A 59 -0.54 8.30 10.36
C VAL A 59 -0.90 7.91 8.92
N VAL A 60 -0.05 7.16 8.22
CA VAL A 60 -0.31 6.78 6.82
C VAL A 60 -1.47 5.78 6.68
N GLU A 61 -1.63 4.87 7.65
CA GLU A 61 -2.81 3.99 7.77
C GLU A 61 -4.07 4.78 8.18
N GLY A 62 -3.88 5.97 8.75
CA GLY A 62 -4.95 6.87 9.18
C GLY A 62 -5.77 6.28 10.33
N GLU A 63 -5.08 5.71 11.32
CA GLU A 63 -5.69 5.08 12.51
C GLU A 63 -6.69 5.98 13.23
N GLU A 64 -6.43 7.29 13.26
CA GLU A 64 -7.33 8.27 13.86
C GLU A 64 -8.66 8.39 13.09
N PHE A 65 -8.64 8.14 11.78
CA PHE A 65 -9.78 8.34 10.88
C PHE A 65 -10.57 7.07 10.60
N LYS A 66 -10.14 5.92 11.13
CA LYS A 66 -10.88 4.66 11.08
C LYS A 66 -12.19 4.79 11.85
N THR A 67 -13.29 4.44 11.17
CA THR A 67 -14.65 4.44 11.72
C THR A 67 -14.87 3.42 12.83
N ASP A 68 -14.24 2.25 12.72
CA ASP A 68 -14.23 1.20 13.74
C ASP A 68 -12.78 0.78 13.99
N LYS A 69 -12.25 1.14 15.15
CA LYS A 69 -10.87 0.83 15.53
C LYS A 69 -10.65 -0.65 15.85
N ASN A 70 -11.72 -1.43 16.00
CA ASN A 70 -11.65 -2.88 16.21
C ASN A 70 -11.73 -3.67 14.90
N LEU A 71 -12.00 -3.00 13.77
CA LEU A 71 -12.02 -3.63 12.46
C LEU A 71 -10.59 -3.82 11.95
N ASP A 72 -10.20 -5.08 11.74
CA ASP A 72 -8.86 -5.48 11.33
C ASP A 72 -8.67 -5.50 9.80
N ASN A 73 -9.75 -5.41 9.01
CA ASN A 73 -9.75 -5.67 7.57
C ASN A 73 -10.09 -4.46 6.69
N TYR A 74 -9.63 -3.26 7.06
CA TYR A 74 -9.75 -2.07 6.20
C TYR A 74 -9.21 -2.33 4.80
N THR A 75 -10.01 -1.98 3.79
CA THR A 75 -9.65 -2.23 2.40
C THR A 75 -8.97 -1.02 1.76
N ALA A 76 -8.30 -1.24 0.62
CA ALA A 76 -7.74 -0.14 -0.18
C ALA A 76 -8.77 0.93 -0.54
N ILE A 77 -10.01 0.51 -0.84
CA ILE A 77 -11.06 1.46 -1.21
C ILE A 77 -11.57 2.24 -0.01
N ASP A 78 -11.65 1.64 1.17
CA ASP A 78 -12.00 2.35 2.41
C ASP A 78 -10.94 3.41 2.73
N HIS A 79 -9.66 3.05 2.56
CA HIS A 79 -8.58 4.00 2.74
C HIS A 79 -8.73 5.19 1.80
N VAL A 80 -8.84 4.93 0.50
CA VAL A 80 -8.88 5.99 -0.52
C VAL A 80 -10.13 6.88 -0.40
N LEU A 81 -11.30 6.32 -0.08
CA LEU A 81 -12.54 7.08 -0.06
C LEU A 81 -12.79 7.78 1.29
N ASN A 82 -12.43 7.15 2.41
CA ASN A 82 -12.89 7.59 3.73
C ASN A 82 -11.76 8.11 4.63
N ILE A 83 -10.53 7.61 4.48
CA ILE A 83 -9.38 7.93 5.33
C ILE A 83 -8.50 8.99 4.68
N TYR A 84 -8.10 8.75 3.43
CA TYR A 84 -7.12 9.57 2.71
C TYR A 84 -7.51 11.05 2.58
N PRO A 85 -8.77 11.43 2.29
CA PRO A 85 -9.16 12.84 2.27
C PRO A 85 -8.96 13.55 3.62
N LYS A 86 -9.38 12.91 4.72
CA LYS A 86 -9.22 13.44 6.08
C LYS A 86 -7.75 13.52 6.48
N LEU A 87 -6.96 12.52 6.08
CA LEU A 87 -5.52 12.51 6.30
C LEU A 87 -4.83 13.69 5.61
N LEU A 88 -5.25 14.07 4.40
CA LEU A 88 -4.72 15.26 3.73
C LEU A 88 -5.13 16.56 4.44
N GLU A 89 -6.37 16.66 4.92
CA GLU A 89 -6.88 17.82 5.66
C GLU A 89 -6.20 18.01 7.02
N SER A 90 -5.73 16.92 7.64
CA SER A 90 -5.05 16.96 8.94
C SER A 90 -3.71 17.73 8.94
N GLY A 91 -3.11 17.93 7.76
CA GLY A 91 -1.77 18.53 7.64
C GLY A 91 -0.62 17.61 8.11
N LEU A 92 -0.91 16.37 8.51
CA LEU A 92 0.10 15.41 8.97
C LEU A 92 0.96 14.84 7.83
N VAL A 93 0.45 14.85 6.59
CA VAL A 93 1.17 14.35 5.41
C VAL A 93 2.17 15.38 4.90
N LYS A 94 3.44 15.19 5.24
CA LYS A 94 4.53 16.10 4.84
C LYS A 94 4.90 15.97 3.36
N LYS A 95 4.95 14.73 2.85
CA LYS A 95 5.38 14.44 1.48
C LYS A 95 4.73 13.16 0.96
N LYS A 96 4.29 13.21 -0.29
CA LYS A 96 3.58 12.12 -0.96
C LYS A 96 3.81 12.15 -2.46
N TYR A 97 3.59 11.00 -3.10
CA TYR A 97 3.63 10.84 -4.54
C TYR A 97 2.33 10.17 -4.99
N GLU A 98 1.65 10.77 -5.95
CA GLU A 98 0.43 10.23 -6.54
C GLU A 98 0.58 10.13 -8.04
N PHE A 99 0.23 8.98 -8.60
CA PHE A 99 0.20 8.80 -10.05
C PHE A 99 -0.78 7.70 -10.47
N VAL A 100 -1.14 7.72 -11.75
CA VAL A 100 -1.90 6.66 -12.39
C VAL A 100 -0.96 5.89 -13.31
N GLN A 101 -0.78 4.61 -13.01
CA GLN A 101 -0.10 3.68 -13.91
C GLN A 101 -1.11 3.21 -14.96
N LYS A 102 -0.75 3.33 -16.23
CA LYS A 102 -1.50 2.77 -17.37
C LYS A 102 -0.92 1.39 -17.66
#